data_AF-A0A4Q5RBA9-F1
#
_entry.id   AF-A0A4Q5RBA9-F1
#
_cell.length_a   1.000
_cell.length_b   1.000
_cell.length_c   1.000
_cell.angle_alpha   90.00
_cell.angle_beta   90.00
_cell.angle_gamma   90.00
#
_symmetry.space_group_name_H-M   'P 1'
#
loop_
_entity.id
_entity.type
_entity.pdbx_description
1 polymer ?
#
loop_
_entity_poly.entity_id
_entity_poly.type
_entity_poly.pdbx_seq_one_letter_code
_entity_poly.pdbx_strand_id
1 'polypeptide(L)'
;APIMPLPDWQRHYGELLDRVRAAFDFECDLTVEFVTHRFTPGSKEVLLGWYPNTTLDFSEETRAVKRNKFGGLKYVYDVPTMKELKAWFYAEWQRRFPHAPVQYWT
;
A
#
# COMPACT_ATOMS: atom_id res chain seq x y z
N ALA A 1 -5.54 -0.96 1.55
CA ALA A 1 -4.90 -1.45 0.31
C ALA A 1 -5.61 -0.88 -0.91
N PRO A 2 -4.95 -0.70 -2.06
CA PRO A 2 -3.50 -0.69 -2.22
C PRO A 2 -2.88 0.64 -1.74
N ILE A 3 -1.74 0.57 -1.06
CA ILE A 3 -0.98 1.77 -0.65
C ILE A 3 -0.19 2.28 -1.85
N MET A 4 -0.31 3.59 -2.12
CA MET A 4 0.32 4.28 -3.25
C MET A 4 0.89 5.63 -2.77
N PRO A 5 2.18 5.93 -3.00
CA PRO A 5 2.82 7.21 -2.69
C PRO A 5 2.48 8.24 -3.77
N LEU A 6 1.20 8.57 -3.90
CA LEU A 6 0.76 9.69 -4.73
C LEU A 6 1.21 11.03 -4.10
N PRO A 7 1.15 12.16 -4.83
CA PRO A 7 1.38 13.47 -4.22
C PRO A 7 0.55 13.63 -2.93
N ASP A 8 1.16 14.20 -1.90
CA ASP A 8 0.58 14.40 -0.56
C ASP A 8 0.04 13.12 0.12
N TRP A 9 0.53 11.93 -0.23
CA TRP A 9 0.03 10.68 0.33
C TRP A 9 0.01 10.66 1.87
N GLN A 10 1.02 11.21 2.54
CA GLN A 10 1.08 11.25 4.00
C GLN A 10 -0.12 11.99 4.60
N ARG A 11 -0.49 13.15 4.02
CA ARG A 11 -1.66 13.91 4.45
C ARG A 11 -2.93 13.10 4.23
N HIS A 12 -3.11 12.55 3.04
CA HIS A 12 -4.32 11.80 2.68
C HIS A 12 -4.50 10.52 3.51
N TYR A 13 -3.43 9.77 3.74
CA TYR A 13 -3.48 8.59 4.62
C TYR A 13 -3.61 8.98 6.09
N GLY A 14 -3.07 10.12 6.51
CA GLY A 14 -3.27 10.65 7.86
C GLY A 14 -4.74 10.93 8.12
N GLU A 15 -5.39 11.67 7.23
CA GLU A 15 -6.83 11.95 7.24
C GLU A 15 -7.67 10.66 7.20
N LEU A 16 -7.24 9.65 6.45
CA LEU A 16 -7.89 8.33 6.46
C LEU A 16 -7.79 7.68 7.84
N LEU A 17 -6.59 7.60 8.42
CA LEU A 17 -6.37 6.95 9.72
C LEU A 17 -7.08 7.70 10.86
N ASP A 18 -7.18 9.02 10.81
CA ASP A 18 -7.96 9.82 11.76
C ASP A 18 -9.46 9.50 11.68
N ARG A 19 -10.00 9.37 10.46
CA ARG A 19 -11.41 8.96 10.25
C ARG A 19 -11.66 7.54 10.76
N VAL A 20 -10.73 6.62 10.52
CA VAL A 20 -10.81 5.25 11.08
C VAL A 20 -10.82 5.33 12.60
N ARG A 21 -9.91 6.09 13.22
CA ARG A 21 -9.86 6.21 14.68
C ARG A 21 -11.16 6.77 15.28
N ALA A 22 -11.77 7.74 14.60
CA ALA A 22 -13.05 8.32 15.01
C ALA A 22 -14.23 7.35 14.82
N ALA A 23 -14.20 6.49 13.81
CA ALA A 23 -15.27 5.51 13.55
C ALA A 23 -15.24 4.30 14.51
N PHE A 24 -14.09 4.02 15.13
CA PHE A 24 -13.94 2.98 16.16
C PHE A 24 -13.87 3.62 17.55
N ASP A 25 -14.99 4.22 17.98
CA ASP A 25 -15.17 4.86 19.30
C ASP A 25 -15.64 3.90 20.41
N PHE A 26 -15.60 2.59 20.14
CA PHE A 26 -15.98 1.51 21.04
C PHE A 26 -14.83 0.50 21.22
N GLU A 27 -14.89 -0.31 22.28
CA GLU A 27 -13.92 -1.38 22.51
C GLU A 27 -14.06 -2.48 21.45
N CYS A 28 -12.98 -2.73 20.72
CA CYS A 28 -12.91 -3.80 19.74
C CYS A 28 -11.47 -4.30 19.59
N ASP A 29 -11.34 -5.59 19.29
CA ASP A 29 -10.06 -6.19 18.92
C ASP A 29 -9.77 -5.86 17.46
N LEU A 30 -8.75 -5.04 17.23
CA LEU A 30 -8.41 -4.50 15.92
C LEU A 30 -7.03 -4.99 15.50
N THR A 31 -6.90 -5.28 14.21
CA THR A 31 -5.63 -5.57 13.56
C THR A 31 -5.58 -4.85 12.22
N VAL A 32 -4.38 -4.68 11.65
CA VAL A 32 -4.21 -4.06 10.34
C VAL A 32 -3.26 -4.82 9.43
N GLU A 33 -3.59 -4.80 8.14
CA GLU A 33 -2.78 -5.34 7.06
C GLU A 33 -2.41 -4.21 6.09
N PHE A 34 -1.11 -4.02 5.87
CA PHE A 34 -0.63 -3.01 4.93
C PHE A 34 -0.18 -3.68 3.63
N VAL A 35 -0.83 -3.30 2.53
CA VAL A 35 -0.57 -3.88 1.21
C VAL A 35 -0.32 -2.77 0.22
N THR A 36 0.89 -2.75 -0.32
CA THR A 36 1.33 -1.80 -1.34
C THR A 36 0.81 -2.16 -2.72
N HIS A 37 0.64 -1.15 -3.58
CA HIS A 37 0.31 -1.37 -4.98
C HIS A 37 1.38 -2.22 -5.66
N ARG A 38 0.92 -3.21 -6.41
CA ARG A 38 1.75 -4.15 -7.17
C ARG A 38 0.98 -4.60 -8.41
N PHE A 39 1.70 -4.98 -9.44
CA PHE A 39 1.10 -5.50 -10.67
C PHE A 39 1.99 -6.55 -11.32
N THR A 40 1.43 -7.36 -12.20
CA THR A 40 2.17 -8.28 -13.07
C THR A 40 2.16 -7.74 -14.50
N PRO A 41 3.06 -8.22 -15.39
CA PRO A 41 3.00 -7.86 -16.81
C PRO A 41 1.60 -8.10 -17.41
N GLY A 42 1.01 -9.27 -17.13
CA GLY A 42 -0.32 -9.61 -17.62
C GLY A 42 -1.44 -8.73 -17.05
N SER A 43 -1.40 -8.38 -15.75
CA SER A 43 -2.43 -7.49 -15.19
C SER A 43 -2.31 -6.07 -15.75
N LYS A 44 -1.08 -5.60 -16.01
CA LYS A 44 -0.84 -4.31 -16.66
C LYS A 44 -1.44 -4.27 -18.07
N GLU A 45 -1.16 -5.29 -18.88
CA GLU A 45 -1.70 -5.39 -20.25
C GLU A 45 -3.23 -5.39 -20.26
N VAL A 46 -3.86 -6.22 -19.43
CA VAL A 46 -5.33 -6.29 -19.30
C VAL A 46 -5.91 -4.93 -18.88
N LEU A 47 -5.33 -4.30 -17.85
CA LEU A 47 -5.86 -3.03 -17.32
C LEU A 47 -5.69 -1.87 -18.31
N LEU A 48 -4.58 -1.81 -19.05
CA LEU A 48 -4.38 -0.82 -20.09
C LEU A 48 -5.32 -1.04 -21.29
N GLY A 49 -5.68 -2.29 -21.58
CA GLY A 49 -6.68 -2.62 -22.60
C GLY A 49 -8.10 -2.18 -22.22
N TRP A 50 -8.49 -2.36 -20.96
CA TRP A 50 -9.82 -1.95 -20.47
C TRP A 50 -9.92 -0.46 -20.16
N TYR A 51 -8.85 0.13 -19.63
CA TYR A 51 -8.80 1.50 -19.16
C TYR A 51 -7.64 2.26 -19.80
N PRO A 52 -7.71 2.55 -21.12
CA PRO A 52 -6.60 3.17 -21.85
C PRO A 52 -6.25 4.58 -21.36
N ASN A 53 -7.21 5.27 -20.72
CA ASN A 53 -7.02 6.61 -20.15
C ASN A 53 -6.78 6.59 -18.64
N THR A 54 -6.39 5.44 -18.07
CA THR A 54 -6.06 5.36 -16.65
C THR A 54 -4.87 6.25 -16.31
N THR A 55 -4.95 6.95 -15.19
CA THR A 55 -3.81 7.71 -14.62
C THR A 55 -2.98 6.86 -13.66
N LEU A 56 -3.33 5.57 -13.51
CA LEU A 56 -2.62 4.66 -12.63
C LEU A 56 -1.21 4.37 -13.18
N ASP A 57 -0.22 4.58 -12.33
CA ASP A 57 1.18 4.34 -12.68
C ASP A 57 1.50 2.84 -12.78
N PHE A 58 1.81 2.42 -14.01
CA PHE A 58 2.33 1.10 -14.36
C PHE A 58 3.76 1.17 -14.94
N SER A 59 4.48 2.27 -14.73
CA SER A 59 5.89 2.37 -15.11
C SER A 59 6.69 1.32 -14.35
N GLU A 60 7.57 0.62 -15.06
CA GLU A 60 8.45 -0.40 -14.47
C GLU A 60 9.75 0.23 -13.97
N GLU A 61 10.08 1.43 -14.41
CA GLU A 61 11.29 2.18 -14.04
C GLU A 61 11.29 2.58 -12.57
N THR A 62 10.10 2.85 -12.01
CA THR A 62 9.89 3.20 -10.60
C THR A 62 9.66 1.98 -9.71
N ARG A 63 9.92 0.77 -10.24
CA ARG A 63 9.54 -0.50 -9.60
C ARG A 63 10.73 -1.43 -9.45
N ALA A 64 10.67 -2.23 -8.40
CA ALA A 64 11.51 -3.40 -8.22
C ALA A 64 10.76 -4.67 -8.65
N VAL A 65 11.48 -5.57 -9.32
CA VAL A 65 10.99 -6.89 -9.70
C VAL A 65 11.08 -7.86 -8.51
N LYS A 66 9.97 -8.52 -8.19
CA LYS A 66 9.93 -9.64 -7.23
C LYS A 66 9.49 -10.91 -7.94
N ARG A 67 10.28 -11.97 -7.78
CA ARG A 67 9.97 -13.31 -8.30
C ARG A 67 9.50 -14.21 -7.17
N ASN A 68 8.51 -15.05 -7.44
CA ASN A 68 8.10 -16.12 -6.53
C ASN A 68 8.80 -17.45 -6.90
N LYS A 69 8.66 -18.45 -6.03
CA LYS A 69 9.25 -19.79 -6.20
C LYS A 69 8.80 -20.52 -7.47
N PHE A 70 7.64 -20.18 -8.01
CA PHE A 70 7.01 -20.85 -9.16
C PHE A 70 7.22 -20.10 -10.48
N GLY A 71 8.15 -19.14 -10.53
CA GLY A 71 8.47 -18.38 -11.73
C GLY A 71 7.57 -17.15 -11.98
N GLY A 72 6.58 -16.91 -11.13
CA GLY A 72 5.73 -15.72 -11.20
C GLY A 72 6.50 -14.45 -10.87
N LEU A 73 6.24 -13.39 -11.62
CA LEU A 73 6.88 -12.08 -11.48
C LEU A 73 5.83 -11.01 -11.16
N LYS A 74 6.19 -10.11 -10.25
CA LYS A 74 5.41 -8.91 -9.95
C LYS A 74 6.33 -7.70 -9.77
N TYR A 75 5.80 -6.53 -10.11
CA TYR A 75 6.40 -5.23 -9.85
C TYR A 75 5.87 -4.70 -8.52
N VAL A 76 6.78 -4.24 -7.67
CA VAL A 76 6.50 -3.54 -6.41
C VAL A 76 7.27 -2.23 -6.39
N TYR A 77 6.99 -1.31 -5.47
CA TYR A 77 7.83 -0.12 -5.32
C TYR A 77 9.29 -0.48 -5.01
N ASP A 78 10.21 0.42 -5.36
CA ASP A 78 11.63 0.27 -5.03
C ASP A 78 11.90 0.22 -3.52
N VAL A 79 13.14 -0.16 -3.15
CA VAL A 79 13.53 -0.34 -1.75
C VAL A 79 13.41 0.97 -0.94
N PRO A 80 13.90 2.13 -1.42
CA PRO A 80 13.74 3.39 -0.71
C PRO A 80 12.27 3.75 -0.42
N THR A 81 11.42 3.70 -1.44
CA THR A 81 10.00 4.03 -1.34
C THR A 81 9.27 3.07 -0.40
N MET A 82 9.54 1.77 -0.52
CA MET A 82 8.96 0.76 0.38
C MET A 82 9.36 1.00 1.85
N LYS A 83 10.60 1.40 2.10
CA LYS A 83 11.10 1.70 3.45
C LYS A 83 10.42 2.94 4.03
N GLU A 84 10.28 4.00 3.24
CA GLU A 84 9.61 5.24 3.63
C GLU A 84 8.15 4.98 4.00
N LEU A 85 7.40 4.35 3.08
CA LEU A 85 6.01 4.00 3.28
C LEU A 85 5.84 3.13 4.55
N LYS A 86 6.63 2.06 4.68
CA LYS A 86 6.54 1.17 5.84
C LYS A 86 6.79 1.89 7.15
N ALA A 87 7.85 2.70 7.23
CA ALA A 87 8.19 3.43 8.44
C ALA A 87 7.05 4.38 8.86
N TRP A 88 6.51 5.13 7.91
CA TRP A 88 5.44 6.09 8.18
C TRP A 88 4.15 5.41 8.62
N PHE A 89 3.69 4.37 7.90
CA PHE A 89 2.44 3.69 8.23
C PHE A 89 2.50 2.98 9.58
N TYR A 90 3.63 2.36 9.92
CA TYR A 90 3.80 1.73 11.23
C TYR A 90 3.74 2.77 12.36
N ALA A 91 4.43 3.91 12.20
CA ALA A 91 4.42 4.97 13.18
C ALA A 91 3.02 5.58 13.38
N GLU A 92 2.35 5.95 12.28
CA GLU A 92 1.03 6.58 12.34
C GLU A 92 -0.08 5.63 12.82
N TRP A 93 0.07 4.33 12.55
CA TRP A 93 -0.81 3.30 13.10
C TRP A 93 -0.63 3.16 14.62
N GLN A 94 0.60 2.94 15.09
CA GLN A 94 0.88 2.81 16.52
C GLN A 94 0.47 4.04 17.32
N ARG A 95 0.60 5.25 16.74
CA ARG A 95 0.16 6.50 17.37
C ARG A 95 -1.34 6.53 17.67
N ARG A 96 -2.16 5.91 16.82
CA ARG A 96 -3.64 5.93 16.94
C ARG A 96 -4.21 4.68 17.60
N PHE A 97 -3.57 3.54 17.38
CA PHE A 97 -4.01 2.22 17.83
C PHE A 97 -2.85 1.49 18.53
N PRO A 98 -2.44 1.92 19.74
CA PRO A 98 -1.22 1.42 20.40
C PRO A 98 -1.26 -0.07 20.76
N HIS A 99 -2.46 -0.65 20.85
CA HIS A 99 -2.68 -2.07 21.18
C HIS A 99 -3.08 -2.93 19.99
N ALA A 100 -3.30 -2.34 18.81
CA ALA A 100 -3.75 -3.07 17.63
C ALA A 100 -2.53 -3.55 16.81
N PRO A 101 -2.26 -4.87 16.73
CA PRO A 101 -1.08 -5.36 16.03
C PRO A 101 -1.18 -5.18 14.51
N VAL A 102 -0.03 -4.89 13.89
CA VAL A 102 0.14 -4.98 12.45
C VAL A 102 0.42 -6.44 12.11
N GLN A 103 -0.47 -7.07 11.34
CA GLN A 103 -0.33 -8.47 10.94
C GLN A 103 0.81 -8.66 9.94
N TYR A 104 0.80 -7.87 8.86
CA TYR A 104 1.86 -7.94 7.86
C TYR A 104 1.94 -6.69 6.98
N TRP A 105 3.07 -6.60 6.27
CA TRP A 105 3.38 -5.62 5.23
C TRP A 105 3.80 -6.37 3.96
N THR A 106 3.17 -6.08 2.81
CA THR A 106 3.53 -6.72 1.53
C THR A 106 3.37 -5.85 0.29
#